data_AF-A0A344PFG3-F1
#
_entry.id   AF-A0A344PFG3-F1
#
_cell.length_a   1.000
_cell.length_b   1.000
_cell.length_c   1.000
_cell.angle_alpha   90.00
_cell.angle_beta   90.00
_cell.angle_gamma   90.00
#
_symmetry.space_group_name_H-M   'P 1'
#
loop_
_entity.id
_entity.type
_entity.pdbx_description
1 polymer ?
#
loop_
_entity_poly.entity_id
_entity_poly.type
_entity_poly.pdbx_seq_one_letter_code
_entity_poly.pdbx_strand_id
1 'polypeptide(L)' 'MDSIDKNSNDYEARWGFYLKSEILNGRVAMVALILILVIEVVTKQTLFNLISFF' A
#
# COMPACT_ATOMS: atom_id res chain seq x y z
N MET A 1 -36.05 -5.55 -18.23
CA MET A 1 -35.75 -6.90 -17.72
C MET A 1 -34.66 -7.42 -18.63
N ASP A 2 -33.38 -7.41 -18.27
CA ASP A 2 -32.79 -7.47 -16.93
C ASP A 2 -31.62 -6.51 -16.73
N SER A 3 -31.47 -6.11 -15.49
CA SER A 3 -30.51 -5.19 -14.91
C SER A 3 -29.09 -5.47 -15.39
N ILE A 4 -28.44 -4.42 -15.91
CA ILE A 4 -26.98 -4.33 -15.94
C ILE A 4 -26.52 -4.42 -14.49
N ASP A 5 -26.14 -5.62 -14.07
CA ASP A 5 -25.51 -5.89 -12.78
C ASP A 5 -24.14 -5.20 -12.76
N LYS A 6 -24.15 -3.89 -12.45
CA LYS A 6 -22.98 -3.08 -12.08
C LYS A 6 -22.48 -3.46 -10.67
N ASN A 7 -22.49 -4.75 -10.35
CA ASN A 7 -22.14 -5.28 -9.04
C ASN A 7 -21.47 -6.65 -9.17
N SER A 8 -20.77 -6.94 -10.29
CA SER A 8 -19.75 -7.99 -10.28
C SER A 8 -18.54 -7.42 -9.57
N ASN A 9 -18.71 -7.50 -8.27
CA ASN A 9 -17.78 -7.35 -7.20
C ASN A 9 -16.68 -8.42 -7.38
N ASP A 10 -15.94 -8.35 -8.48
CA ASP A 10 -14.95 -9.36 -8.90
C ASP A 10 -13.70 -9.16 -8.04
N TYR A 11 -13.90 -9.61 -6.82
CA TYR A 11 -13.14 -9.43 -5.59
C TYR A 11 -12.53 -10.76 -5.18
N GLU A 12 -12.81 -11.84 -5.89
CA GLU A 12 -12.40 -13.17 -5.49
C GLU A 12 -10.95 -13.43 -5.88
N ALA A 13 -10.05 -12.93 -5.06
CA ALA A 13 -8.71 -13.44 -5.03
C ALA A 13 -8.72 -14.80 -4.35
N ARG A 14 -8.34 -15.83 -5.12
CA ARG A 14 -8.14 -17.21 -4.64
C ARG A 14 -7.24 -17.31 -3.39
N TRP A 15 -6.46 -16.27 -3.09
CA TRP A 15 -5.47 -16.17 -2.01
C TRP A 15 -5.58 -14.87 -1.18
N GLY A 16 -6.76 -14.25 -1.10
CA GLY A 16 -6.99 -13.11 -0.17
C GLY A 16 -6.49 -11.74 -0.63
N PHE A 17 -5.96 -11.61 -1.85
CA PHE A 17 -5.54 -10.34 -2.44
C PHE A 17 -6.63 -9.66 -3.26
N TYR A 18 -7.59 -9.05 -2.57
CA TYR A 18 -8.64 -8.26 -3.21
C TYR A 18 -8.03 -7.10 -4.03
N LEU A 19 -8.47 -6.94 -5.29
CA LEU A 19 -7.94 -5.90 -6.20
C LEU A 19 -8.03 -4.49 -5.58
N LYS A 20 -9.13 -4.19 -4.89
CA LYS A 20 -9.30 -2.92 -4.15
C LYS A 20 -8.27 -2.78 -3.04
N SER A 21 -7.96 -3.85 -2.32
CA SER A 21 -6.95 -3.86 -1.25
C SER A 21 -5.54 -3.71 -1.82
N GLU A 22 -5.25 -4.29 -2.98
CA GLU A 22 -3.95 -4.12 -3.65
C GLU A 22 -3.71 -2.67 -4.06
N ILE A 23 -4.70 -2.03 -4.70
CA ILE A 23 -4.59 -0.61 -5.08
C ILE A 23 -4.45 0.29 -3.83
N LEU A 24 -5.21 0.01 -2.77
CA LEU A 24 -5.13 0.81 -1.54
C LEU A 24 -3.75 0.67 -0.88
N ASN A 25 -3.28 -0.58 -0.71
CA ASN A 25 -2.00 -0.88 -0.10
C ASN A 25 -0.83 -0.32 -0.94
N GLY A 26 -0.92 -0.40 -2.27
CA GLY A 26 0.07 0.18 -3.18
C GLY A 26 0.17 1.71 -3.03
N ARG A 27 -0.95 2.42 -2.89
CA ARG A 27 -0.96 3.87 -2.66
C ARG A 27 -0.35 4.23 -1.30
N VAL A 28 -0.70 3.49 -0.25
CA VAL A 28 -0.13 3.67 1.08
C VAL A 28 1.39 3.45 1.06
N ALA A 29 1.86 2.41 0.37
CA ALA A 29 3.28 2.12 0.22
C ALA A 29 4.03 3.23 -0.53
N MET A 30 3.46 3.81 -1.60
CA MET A 30 4.08 4.94 -2.31
C MET A 30 4.25 6.16 -1.42
N VAL A 31 3.23 6.50 -0.61
CA VAL A 31 3.30 7.62 0.34
C VAL A 31 4.32 7.33 1.44
N ALA A 32 4.32 6.11 1.99
CA ALA A 32 5.26 5.70 3.03
C ALA A 32 6.71 5.78 2.53
N LEU A 33 6.99 5.36 1.30
CA LEU A 33 8.32 5.45 0.68
C LEU A 33 8.80 6.91 0.60
N ILE A 34 7.94 7.83 0.18
CA ILE A 34 8.29 9.25 0.08
C ILE A 34 8.63 9.81 1.47
N LEU A 35 7.81 9.49 2.49
CA LEU A 35 8.06 9.92 3.87
C LEU A 35 9.38 9.38 4.41
N ILE A 36 9.65 8.10 4.17
CA ILE A 36 10.90 7.43 4.52
C ILE A 36 12.11 8.17 3.95
N LEU A 37 12.07 8.52 2.66
CA LEU A 37 13.17 9.23 2.00
C LEU A 37 13.36 10.63 2.58
N VAL A 38 12.27 11.34 2.88
CA VAL A 38 12.33 12.66 3.52
C VAL A 38 12.96 12.55 4.91
N ILE A 39 12.56 11.57 5.71
CA ILE A 39 13.13 11.32 7.05
C ILE A 39 14.63 11.01 6.94
N GLU A 40 15.02 10.18 5.99
CA GLU A 40 16.43 9.81 5.76
C GLU A 40 17.28 11.04 5.39
N VAL A 41 16.78 11.92 4.52
CA VAL A 41 17.47 13.15 4.14
C VAL A 41 17.62 14.11 5.32
N VAL A 42 16.58 14.27 6.15
CA VAL A 42 16.61 15.16 7.32
C VAL A 42 17.53 14.62 8.41
N THR A 43 17.45 13.33 8.70
CA THR A 43 18.16 12.69 9.82
C THR A 43 19.61 12.37 9.45
N LYS A 44 19.92 12.31 8.14
CA LYS A 44 21.21 11.83 7.59
C LYS A 44 21.59 10.43 8.06
N GLN A 45 20.60 9.67 8.51
CA GLN A 45 20.73 8.30 8.98
C GLN A 45 19.85 7.43 8.11
N THR A 46 20.39 6.28 7.69
CA THR A 46 19.63 5.29 6.96
C THR A 46 18.52 4.74 7.86
N LEU A 47 17.39 4.35 7.26
CA LEU A 47 16.28 3.74 8.01
C LEU A 47 16.73 2.56 8.88
N PHE A 48 17.65 1.75 8.36
CA PHE A 48 18.19 0.60 9.08
C PHE A 48 18.89 0.99 10.39
N ASN A 49 19.56 2.14 10.42
CA ASN A 49 20.16 2.65 11.65
C ASN A 49 19.08 3.11 12.65
N LEU A 50 18.01 3.74 12.17
CA LEU A 50 16.91 4.18 13.05
C LEU A 50 16.21 2.99 13.72
N ILE A 51 16.05 1.89 12.98
CA ILE A 51 15.40 0.67 13.47
C ILE A 51 16.35 -0.12 14.40
N SER A 52 17.67 -0.07 14.17
CA SER A 52 18.66 -0.78 15.01
C SER A 52 18.76 -0.29 16.45
N PHE A 53 18.15 0.86 16.78
CA PHE A 53 18.12 1.42 18.13
C PHE A 53 17.04 0.79 19.03
N PHE A 54 16.08 0.05 18.45
CA PHE A 54 14.98 -0.61 19.15
C PHE A 54 15.20 -2.14 19.18
#